data_AF-A0A1Y1VNZ1-F1
#
_entry.id   AF-A0A1Y1VNZ1-F1
#
_cell.length_a   1.000
_cell.length_b   1.000
_cell.length_c   1.000
_cell.angle_alpha   90.00
_cell.angle_beta   90.00
_cell.angle_gamma   90.00
#
_symmetry.space_group_name_H-M   'P 1'
#
loop_
_entity.id
_entity.type
_entity.pdbx_description
1 polymer ?
#
loop_
_entity_poly.entity_id
_entity_poly.type
_entity_poly.pdbx_seq_one_letter_code
_entity_poly.pdbx_strand_id
1 'polypeptide(L)'
;MFIIDKKEFKGNSELKKKQSITTEDKETIKIFDTDNIIERINIRFSGVVKDKEAIIAKENILPIPFKDVPSPNFPEPWLTVSFEKFLSLIKALAYVLKKKNMITSSSSQAIIKNGQYSS
;
A
#
# COMPACT_ATOMS: atom_id res chain seq x y z
N MET A 1 23.27 0.48 24.10
CA MET A 1 22.18 -0.51 24.11
C MET A 1 20.88 0.27 24.24
N PHE A 2 20.15 0.48 23.14
CA PHE A 2 18.89 1.23 23.14
C PHE A 2 17.76 0.27 22.81
N ILE A 3 16.80 0.18 23.74
CA ILE A 3 15.56 -0.57 23.59
C ILE A 3 14.73 0.15 22.53
N ILE A 4 14.40 -0.55 21.44
CA ILE A 4 13.45 -0.03 20.45
C ILE A 4 12.09 -0.07 21.13
N ASP A 5 11.63 1.09 21.56
CA ASP A 5 10.27 1.27 22.03
C ASP A 5 9.34 0.95 20.84
N LYS A 6 8.47 -0.05 20.99
CA LYS A 6 7.40 -0.31 20.04
C LYS A 6 6.60 0.99 20.00
N LYS A 7 6.74 1.79 18.93
CA LYS A 7 5.81 2.88 18.68
C LYS A 7 4.43 2.26 18.55
N GLU A 8 3.69 2.19 19.66
CA GLU A 8 2.27 1.93 19.67
C GLU A 8 1.64 2.92 18.71
N PHE A 9 1.06 2.38 17.64
CA PHE A 9 0.31 3.17 16.71
C PHE A 9 -0.96 3.65 17.44
N LYS A 10 -0.89 4.87 18.02
CA LYS A 10 -1.98 5.56 18.73
C LYS A 10 -3.15 5.99 17.82
N GLY A 11 -3.56 5.15 16.88
CA GLY A 11 -4.76 5.34 16.05
C GLY A 11 -5.90 4.37 16.36
N ASN A 12 -5.69 3.41 17.27
CA ASN A 12 -6.52 2.20 17.34
C ASN A 12 -7.83 2.37 18.13
N SER A 13 -7.93 3.31 19.08
CA SER A 13 -9.10 3.42 19.97
C SER A 13 -10.35 4.02 19.30
N GLU A 14 -10.17 5.03 18.45
CA GLU A 14 -11.28 5.68 17.73
C GLU A 14 -11.80 4.83 16.55
N LEU A 15 -10.90 4.11 15.87
CA LEU A 15 -11.25 3.17 14.81
C LEU A 15 -12.01 1.95 15.36
N LYS A 16 -11.60 1.42 16.52
CA LYS A 16 -12.32 0.33 17.22
C LYS A 16 -13.73 0.74 17.66
N LYS A 17 -13.96 2.00 18.07
CA LYS A 17 -15.30 2.51 18.42
C LYS A 17 -16.25 2.63 17.23
N LYS A 18 -15.73 2.87 16.02
CA LYS A 18 -16.55 2.91 14.78
C LYS A 18 -16.95 1.51 14.30
N GLN A 19 -16.17 0.47 14.62
CA GLN A 19 -16.41 -0.92 14.20
C GLN A 19 -17.58 -1.61 14.92
N SER A 20 -17.90 -1.23 16.16
CA SER A 20 -19.03 -1.81 16.90
C SER A 20 -20.41 -1.52 16.28
N ILE A 21 -20.46 -0.80 15.15
CA ILE A 21 -21.69 -0.30 14.52
C ILE A 21 -21.93 -0.95 13.14
N THR A 22 -20.98 -1.68 12.54
CA THR A 22 -21.11 -2.23 11.17
C THR A 22 -20.73 -3.70 11.06
N THR A 23 -21.52 -4.45 10.27
CA THR A 23 -21.27 -5.83 9.82
C THR A 23 -20.08 -5.88 8.85
N GLU A 24 -18.87 -5.66 9.35
CA GLU A 24 -17.65 -5.78 8.56
C GLU A 24 -17.25 -7.26 8.37
N ASP A 25 -16.59 -7.55 7.25
CA ASP A 25 -16.13 -8.88 6.90
C ASP A 25 -14.91 -9.31 7.75
N LYS A 26 -14.74 -10.64 7.90
CA LYS A 26 -13.72 -11.22 8.79
C LYS A 26 -12.28 -10.79 8.45
N GLU A 27 -11.97 -10.53 7.18
CA GLU A 27 -10.64 -10.07 6.78
C GLU A 27 -10.39 -8.61 7.16
N THR A 28 -11.40 -7.74 7.08
CA THR A 28 -11.31 -6.35 7.52
C THR A 28 -11.06 -6.24 9.02
N ILE A 29 -11.75 -7.05 9.83
CA ILE A 29 -11.48 -7.15 11.28
C ILE A 29 -10.02 -7.53 11.54
N LYS A 30 -9.50 -8.53 10.81
CA LYS A 30 -8.11 -8.98 10.93
C LYS A 30 -7.09 -7.89 10.61
N ILE A 31 -7.37 -7.02 9.62
CA ILE A 31 -6.52 -5.87 9.29
C ILE A 31 -6.43 -4.90 10.48
N PHE A 32 -7.53 -4.68 11.20
CA PHE A 32 -7.56 -3.73 12.30
C PHE A 32 -6.93 -4.26 13.60
N ASP A 33 -7.02 -5.57 13.84
CA ASP A 33 -6.43 -6.21 15.01
C ASP A 33 -4.91 -6.44 14.90
N THR A 34 -4.37 -6.36 13.69
CA THR A 34 -2.94 -6.57 13.45
C THR A 34 -2.13 -5.34 13.87
N ASP A 35 -1.18 -5.42 14.80
CA ASP A 35 -0.39 -4.23 15.22
C ASP A 35 0.81 -3.92 14.30
N ASN A 36 1.14 -4.83 13.38
CA ASN A 36 2.25 -4.67 12.45
C ASN A 36 1.79 -4.11 11.09
N ILE A 37 2.28 -2.94 10.69
CA ILE A 37 1.90 -2.29 9.43
C ILE A 37 2.21 -3.13 8.18
N ILE A 38 3.31 -3.89 8.18
CA ILE A 38 3.69 -4.77 7.06
C ILE A 38 2.65 -5.89 6.92
N GLU A 39 2.23 -6.45 8.05
CA GLU A 39 1.22 -7.51 8.08
C GLU A 39 -0.17 -6.97 7.68
N ARG A 40 -0.55 -5.77 8.14
CA ARG A 40 -1.76 -5.07 7.67
C ARG A 40 -1.78 -4.90 6.15
N ILE A 41 -0.67 -4.42 5.56
CA ILE A 41 -0.55 -4.22 4.11
C ILE A 41 -0.65 -5.56 3.38
N ASN A 42 0.02 -6.60 3.86
CA ASN A 42 -0.06 -7.93 3.24
C ASN A 42 -1.50 -8.46 3.27
N ILE A 43 -2.16 -8.48 4.43
CA ILE A 43 -3.55 -8.97 4.54
C ILE A 43 -4.46 -8.20 3.58
N ARG A 44 -4.35 -6.87 3.55
CA ARG A 44 -5.20 -6.06 2.70
C ARG A 44 -4.94 -6.29 1.21
N PHE A 45 -3.68 -6.32 0.79
CA PHE A 45 -3.33 -6.33 -0.63
C PHE A 45 -3.30 -7.75 -1.23
N SER A 46 -3.27 -8.81 -0.41
CA SER A 46 -3.35 -10.20 -0.89
C SER A 46 -4.70 -10.89 -0.64
N GLY A 47 -5.61 -10.26 0.13
CA GLY A 47 -6.95 -10.77 0.44
C GLY A 47 -8.04 -9.99 -0.29
N VAL A 48 -8.92 -9.35 0.47
CA VAL A 48 -10.14 -8.62 0.05
C VAL A 48 -10.03 -7.82 -1.26
N VAL A 49 -8.94 -7.10 -1.48
CA VAL A 49 -8.81 -6.18 -2.63
C VAL A 49 -7.77 -6.61 -3.65
N LYS A 50 -7.27 -7.85 -3.55
CA LYS A 50 -6.18 -8.38 -4.38
C LYS A 50 -6.33 -8.03 -5.87
N ASP A 51 -7.49 -8.35 -6.44
CA ASP A 51 -7.77 -8.21 -7.87
C ASP A 51 -8.36 -6.84 -8.23
N LYS A 52 -8.62 -5.98 -7.24
CA LYS A 52 -9.15 -4.63 -7.46
C LYS A 52 -8.06 -3.68 -7.93
N GLU A 53 -8.48 -2.61 -8.57
CA GLU A 53 -7.63 -1.56 -9.13
C GLU A 53 -6.98 -0.75 -8.01
N ALA A 54 -5.64 -0.75 -7.97
CA ALA A 54 -4.83 0.00 -7.03
C ALA A 54 -4.33 1.32 -7.62
N ILE A 55 -4.01 1.33 -8.91
CA ILE A 55 -3.60 2.52 -9.66
C ILE A 55 -4.51 2.61 -10.88
N ILE A 56 -5.01 3.81 -11.15
CA ILE A 56 -5.76 4.16 -12.36
C ILE A 56 -5.08 5.38 -12.95
N ALA A 57 -4.56 5.26 -14.18
CA ALA A 57 -3.81 6.33 -14.83
C ALA A 57 -3.82 6.16 -16.34
N LYS A 58 -3.44 7.21 -17.07
CA LYS A 58 -3.20 7.12 -18.52
C LYS A 58 -1.87 6.41 -18.77
N GLU A 59 -1.75 5.76 -19.93
CA GLU A 59 -0.54 5.04 -20.37
C GLU A 59 0.73 5.86 -20.22
N ASN A 60 0.70 7.12 -20.66
CA ASN A 60 1.86 8.01 -20.61
C ASN A 60 2.32 8.38 -19.18
N ILE A 61 1.51 8.09 -18.16
CA ILE A 61 1.79 8.36 -16.75
C ILE A 61 2.22 7.09 -16.03
N LEU A 62 1.90 5.90 -16.55
CA LEU A 62 2.28 4.62 -15.95
C LEU A 62 3.71 4.25 -16.36
N PRO A 63 4.71 4.41 -15.48
CA PRO A 63 6.07 4.02 -15.84
C PRO A 63 6.18 2.49 -15.87
N ILE A 64 7.11 2.00 -16.69
CA ILE A 64 7.61 0.62 -16.58
C ILE A 64 8.05 0.41 -15.12
N PRO A 65 7.65 -0.70 -14.46
CA PRO A 65 7.16 -1.96 -15.04
C PRO A 65 5.65 -2.21 -14.89
N PHE A 66 4.83 -1.17 -14.71
CA PHE A 66 3.39 -1.38 -14.67
C PHE A 66 2.91 -1.94 -16.01
N LYS A 67 2.31 -3.14 -15.97
CA LYS A 67 1.65 -3.77 -17.13
C LYS A 67 0.17 -3.48 -17.03
N ASP A 68 -0.16 -2.41 -17.71
CA ASP A 68 -1.45 -1.79 -17.88
C ASP A 68 -2.50 -2.78 -18.38
N VAL A 69 -3.64 -2.85 -17.71
CA VAL A 69 -4.81 -3.62 -18.20
C VAL A 69 -6.03 -2.70 -18.13
N PRO A 70 -6.83 -2.58 -19.21
CA PRO A 70 -8.11 -1.89 -19.14
C PRO A 70 -9.03 -2.61 -18.16
N SER A 71 -9.78 -1.85 -17.36
CA SER A 71 -10.79 -2.41 -16.45
C SER A 71 -12.19 -2.07 -16.96
N PRO A 72 -13.18 -2.97 -16.84
CA PRO A 72 -14.58 -2.62 -17.10
C PRO A 72 -15.07 -1.43 -16.25
N ASN A 73 -14.51 -1.25 -15.05
CA ASN A 73 -14.86 -0.15 -14.15
C ASN A 73 -14.27 1.20 -14.58
N PHE A 74 -13.21 1.15 -15.40
CA PHE A 74 -12.46 2.32 -15.85
C PHE A 74 -12.20 2.16 -17.36
N PRO A 75 -13.16 2.58 -18.20
CA PRO A 75 -13.04 2.43 -19.64
C PRO A 75 -11.89 3.27 -20.20
N GLU A 76 -11.59 3.07 -21.48
CA GLU A 76 -10.57 3.85 -22.18
C GLU A 76 -10.74 5.37 -21.98
N PRO A 77 -9.63 6.14 -21.86
CA PRO A 77 -8.23 5.76 -22.05
C PRO A 77 -7.51 5.35 -20.75
N TRP A 78 -8.25 4.93 -19.72
CA TRP A 78 -7.68 4.65 -18.41
C TRP A 78 -7.16 3.22 -18.32
N LEU A 79 -5.96 3.09 -17.77
CA LEU A 79 -5.29 1.83 -17.55
C LEU A 79 -5.16 1.59 -16.06
N THR A 80 -5.24 0.31 -15.68
CA THR A 80 -5.32 -0.08 -14.27
C THR A 80 -4.25 -1.09 -13.90
N VAL A 81 -3.84 -1.03 -12.64
CA VAL A 81 -2.91 -1.98 -12.01
C VAL A 81 -3.59 -2.53 -10.77
N SER A 82 -3.73 -3.85 -10.67
CA SER A 82 -4.31 -4.52 -9.50
C SER A 82 -3.44 -4.35 -8.22
N PHE A 83 -4.04 -4.44 -7.04
CA PHE A 83 -3.30 -4.46 -5.77
C PHE A 83 -2.24 -5.56 -5.70
N GLU A 84 -2.47 -6.75 -6.27
CA GLU A 84 -1.48 -7.83 -6.30
C GLU A 84 -0.19 -7.43 -7.05
N LYS A 85 -0.35 -6.93 -8.29
CA LYS A 85 0.77 -6.43 -9.10
C LYS A 85 1.49 -5.29 -8.39
N PHE A 86 0.76 -4.35 -7.80
CA PHE A 86 1.35 -3.23 -7.07
C PHE A 86 2.16 -3.70 -5.85
N LEU A 87 1.62 -4.64 -5.05
CA LEU A 87 2.31 -5.23 -3.90
C LEU A 87 3.60 -5.94 -4.30
N SER A 88 3.56 -6.71 -5.38
CA SER A 88 4.73 -7.41 -5.92
C SER A 88 5.85 -6.44 -6.28
N LEU A 89 5.51 -5.29 -6.87
CA LEU A 89 6.47 -4.25 -7.22
C LEU A 89 7.05 -3.53 -6.00
N ILE A 90 6.23 -3.20 -5.00
CA ILE A 90 6.72 -2.64 -3.74
C ILE A 90 7.72 -3.59 -3.07
N LYS A 91 7.42 -4.89 -3.04
CA LYS A 91 8.32 -5.91 -2.47
C LYS A 91 9.63 -6.02 -3.26
N ALA A 92 9.56 -6.02 -4.58
CA ALA A 92 10.75 -6.05 -5.44
C ALA A 92 11.62 -4.80 -5.24
N LEU A 93 11.01 -3.60 -5.19
CA LEU A 93 11.71 -2.35 -4.93
C LEU A 93 12.37 -2.37 -3.54
N ALA A 94 11.65 -2.80 -2.51
CA ALA A 94 12.18 -2.92 -1.16
C ALA A 94 13.37 -3.89 -1.10
N TYR A 95 13.31 -5.01 -1.83
CA TYR A 95 14.42 -5.95 -1.94
C TYR A 95 15.65 -5.29 -2.59
N VAL A 96 15.48 -4.60 -3.72
CA VAL A 96 16.57 -3.90 -4.42
C VAL A 96 17.19 -2.82 -3.52
N LEU A 97 16.37 -2.01 -2.86
CA LEU A 97 16.82 -0.96 -1.95
C LEU A 97 17.63 -1.54 -0.78
N LYS A 98 17.13 -2.61 -0.15
CA LYS A 98 17.82 -3.29 0.94
C LYS A 98 19.16 -3.87 0.48
N LYS A 99 19.20 -4.51 -0.69
CA LYS A 99 20.40 -5.18 -1.20
C LYS A 99 21.45 -4.20 -1.71
N LYS A 100 21.05 -3.13 -2.41
CA LYS A 100 21.96 -2.17 -3.05
C LYS A 100 22.50 -1.13 -2.07
N ASN A 101 21.65 -0.65 -1.15
CA ASN A 101 21.98 0.50 -0.31
C ASN A 101 22.17 0.12 1.18
N MET A 102 22.13 -1.18 1.52
CA MET A 102 22.18 -1.68 2.91
C MET A 102 21.20 -0.95 3.86
N ILE A 103 20.06 -0.50 3.32
CA ILE A 103 19.06 0.24 4.07
C ILE A 103 18.54 -0.65 5.20
N THR A 104 18.73 -0.17 6.43
CA THR A 104 18.22 -0.80 7.64
C THR A 104 16.83 -0.28 7.97
N SER A 105 16.09 -0.97 8.84
CA SER A 105 14.74 -0.57 9.26
C SER A 105 14.67 0.81 9.93
N SER A 106 15.80 1.36 10.38
CA SER A 106 15.91 2.69 11.01
C SER A 106 16.40 3.79 10.07
N SER A 107 16.70 3.46 8.81
CA SER A 107 17.22 4.42 7.85
C SER A 107 16.12 5.39 7.38
N SER A 108 16.41 6.70 7.47
CA SER A 108 15.51 7.73 6.94
C SER A 108 15.64 7.84 5.43
N GLN A 109 14.52 8.02 4.72
CA GLN A 109 14.49 8.21 3.27
C GLN A 109 13.82 9.54 2.96
N ALA A 110 14.49 10.39 2.17
CA ALA A 110 13.91 11.62 1.65
C ALA A 110 13.25 11.32 0.30
N ILE A 111 11.99 11.74 0.14
CA ILE A 111 11.25 11.65 -1.12
C ILE A 111 11.09 13.06 -1.67
N ILE A 112 11.73 13.33 -2.81
CA ILE A 112 11.53 14.57 -3.56
C ILE A 112 10.50 14.26 -4.64
N LYS A 113 9.36 14.95 -4.59
CA LYS A 113 8.31 14.85 -5.59
C LYS A 113 8.30 16.12 -6.44
N ASN A 114 8.11 15.98 -7.74
CA ASN A 114 7.77 17.12 -8.58
C ASN A 114 6.35 17.56 -8.20
N GLY A 115 6.23 18.74 -7.58
CA GLY A 115 4.97 19.47 -7.54
C GLY A 115 4.93 20.39 -8.75
N GLN A 116 3.88 20.31 -9.57
CA GLN A 116 3.66 21.33 -10.59
C GLN A 116 2.22 21.85 -10.56
N TYR A 117 2.17 23.15 -10.28
CA TYR A 117 1.33 24.21 -10.83
C TYR A 117 -0.09 23.85 -11.25
N SER A 118 -1.04 24.38 -10.46
CA SER A 118 -2.39 24.73 -10.93
C SER A 118 -2.30 25.91 -11.90
N SER A 119 -2.69 25.70 -13.15
CA SER A 119 -3.13 26.72 -14.11
C SER A 119 -4.22 26.12 -14.97
#